data_AF-A0A956H5L1-F1
#
_entry.id   AF-A0A956H5L1-F1
#
_cell.length_a   1.000
_cell.length_b   1.000
_cell.length_c   1.000
_cell.angle_alpha   90.00
_cell.angle_beta   90.00
_cell.angle_gamma   90.00
#
_symmetry.space_group_name_H-M   'P 1'
#
loop_
_entity.id
_entity.type
_entity.pdbx_description
1 polymer ?
#
loop_
_entity_poly.entity_id
_entity_poly.type
_entity_poly.pdbx_seq_one_letter_code
_entity_poly.pdbx_strand_id
1 'polypeptide(L)'
;MPRYEFSEGTSNKFWEITLSGDSFTTTYGKIGTAGQSTSKSFADAAKAKAAYDKAVAEKTKKGYALVDDKGGGKSGGKSAAKADDKPAAKAKGKAKDAGAGKPLDARNPALEAAIVADPNDREAYAVFADWLQTQGDLRGELISLQLANKDKQAQALIDKHADYFLGPLAEHVEVHDAGYNNASSHLRTSAQEKAWQKTQRQAFLWRNGYIHRVRLSHDSYSDENWKGKTVDVLDAVLGHPSGRYVVEFAFQSNGDPNEDDLQDLINLLGKKAPATTRKISFGDNVDQISWHHTGNLDKLWKGVPNLKVLEIETGEFEVGKMNAPALERAIFITGGLSPSCARGIAKATMPAIQHLEIYYGDPNYGGDCTVQDVLPMLARSDLGQLRYLGLKNSMFSNDIARALVKAPVLKTLETLDLSLGTMTDEGAEALVRAKDALAHLQVLDLTRNFLSKKGIKAVKDLCPKVITGGQEEADEDGDDTYYYVSIAE
;
A
#
# COMPACT_ATOMS: atom_id res chain seq x y z
N MET A 1 23.77 30.61 -7.96
CA MET A 1 22.29 30.66 -7.98
C MET A 1 21.89 31.12 -6.59
N PRO A 2 21.18 32.23 -6.40
CA PRO A 2 20.83 32.67 -5.06
C PRO A 2 19.88 31.67 -4.41
N ARG A 3 20.32 31.13 -3.27
CA ARG A 3 19.60 30.17 -2.44
C ARG A 3 19.08 30.89 -1.21
N TYR A 4 17.83 30.65 -0.87
CA TYR A 4 17.20 31.18 0.32
C TYR A 4 16.69 30.04 1.19
N GLU A 5 16.94 30.11 2.49
CA GLU A 5 16.56 29.06 3.43
C GLU A 5 15.63 29.60 4.52
N PHE A 6 14.79 28.71 5.04
CA PHE A 6 13.84 28.98 6.12
C PHE A 6 13.79 27.81 7.09
N SER A 7 14.01 28.10 8.37
CA SER A 7 14.05 27.13 9.46
C SER A 7 13.27 27.62 10.67
N GLU A 8 12.13 26.98 10.97
CA GLU A 8 11.30 27.24 12.15
C GLU A 8 10.52 25.96 12.54
N GLY A 9 10.59 25.57 13.82
CA GLY A 9 9.96 24.33 14.30
C GLY A 9 10.45 23.08 13.56
N THR A 10 9.54 22.27 13.02
CA THR A 10 9.87 21.09 12.21
C THR A 10 10.09 21.41 10.72
N SER A 11 9.91 22.68 10.31
CA SER A 11 10.06 23.11 8.92
C SER A 11 11.50 23.57 8.65
N ASN A 12 12.20 22.85 7.76
CA ASN A 12 13.54 23.20 7.26
C ASN A 12 13.54 23.15 5.73
N LYS A 13 13.43 24.30 5.06
CA LYS A 13 13.13 24.38 3.62
C LYS A 13 14.11 25.31 2.90
N PHE A 14 14.45 24.98 1.66
CA PHE A 14 15.21 25.85 0.76
C PHE A 14 14.35 26.27 -0.44
N TRP A 15 14.67 27.42 -1.00
CA TRP A 15 14.12 27.96 -2.23
C TRP A 15 15.22 28.70 -2.99
N GLU A 16 15.48 28.29 -4.22
CA GLU A 16 16.46 28.86 -5.13
C GLU A 16 15.73 29.47 -6.31
N ILE A 17 16.31 30.51 -6.89
CA ILE A 17 15.79 31.10 -8.13
C ILE A 17 16.93 31.53 -9.04
N THR A 18 16.82 31.22 -10.33
CA THR A 18 17.80 31.61 -11.35
C THR A 18 17.10 32.28 -12.52
N LEU A 19 17.50 33.50 -12.84
CA LEU A 19 17.02 34.23 -14.02
C LEU A 19 17.88 33.89 -15.25
N SER A 20 17.24 33.51 -16.34
CA SER A 20 17.86 33.13 -17.62
C SER A 20 17.12 33.82 -18.77
N GLY A 21 17.60 34.99 -19.18
CA GLY A 21 17.02 35.76 -20.29
C GLY A 21 15.59 36.22 -19.98
N ASP A 22 14.64 35.74 -20.77
CA ASP A 22 13.20 35.99 -20.65
C ASP A 22 12.46 34.99 -19.75
N SER A 23 13.18 34.17 -18.99
CA SER A 23 12.60 33.18 -18.08
C SER A 23 13.32 33.12 -16.74
N PHE A 24 12.68 32.61 -15.70
CA PHE A 24 13.37 32.18 -14.49
C PHE A 24 12.95 30.77 -14.09
N THR A 25 13.84 30.07 -13.40
CA THR A 25 13.59 28.76 -12.79
C THR A 25 13.66 28.91 -11.27
N THR A 26 12.64 28.42 -10.56
CA THR A 26 12.65 28.28 -9.11
C THR A 26 12.80 26.83 -8.72
N THR A 27 13.63 26.53 -7.72
CA THR A 27 13.81 25.19 -7.15
C THR A 27 13.53 25.24 -5.66
N TYR A 28 12.70 24.34 -5.11
CA TYR A 28 12.39 24.38 -3.68
C TYR A 28 12.18 22.99 -3.08
N GLY A 29 12.47 22.85 -1.79
CA GLY A 29 12.38 21.56 -1.12
C GLY A 29 12.73 21.64 0.36
N LYS A 30 12.81 20.48 1.00
CA LYS A 30 13.39 20.35 2.34
C LYS A 30 14.92 20.47 2.21
N ILE A 31 15.58 21.15 3.14
CA ILE A 31 17.06 21.25 3.15
C ILE A 31 17.63 19.82 3.21
N GLY A 32 18.58 19.50 2.33
CA GLY A 32 19.18 18.16 2.17
C GLY A 32 18.53 17.28 1.10
N THR A 33 17.52 17.75 0.37
CA THR A 33 16.96 17.05 -0.81
C THR A 33 17.26 17.82 -2.09
N ALA A 34 17.12 17.17 -3.26
CA ALA A 34 17.28 17.83 -4.55
C ALA A 34 16.21 18.91 -4.85
N GLY A 35 15.09 18.91 -4.11
CA GLY A 35 13.96 19.81 -4.36
C GLY A 35 13.20 19.55 -5.65
N GLN A 36 12.25 20.43 -5.96
CA GLN A 36 11.46 20.44 -7.19
C GLN A 36 11.67 21.74 -7.94
N SER A 37 11.86 21.68 -9.26
CA SER A 37 12.12 22.84 -10.11
C SER A 37 10.94 23.18 -11.01
N THR A 38 10.62 24.46 -11.13
CA THR A 38 9.61 24.99 -12.06
C THR A 38 10.17 26.19 -12.80
N SER A 39 9.94 26.23 -14.12
CA SER A 39 10.39 27.34 -14.97
C SER A 39 9.20 28.15 -15.46
N LYS A 40 9.37 29.47 -15.53
CA LYS A 40 8.38 30.40 -16.05
C LYS A 40 9.02 31.34 -17.06
N SER A 41 8.47 31.37 -18.27
CA SER A 41 8.89 32.26 -19.36
C SER A 41 7.98 33.48 -19.45
N PHE A 42 8.53 34.59 -19.93
CA PHE A 42 7.88 35.88 -20.09
C PHE A 42 8.13 36.41 -21.51
N ALA A 43 7.39 37.44 -21.89
CA ALA A 43 7.47 38.00 -23.24
C ALA A 43 8.84 38.65 -23.56
N ASP A 44 9.57 39.07 -22.53
CA ASP A 44 10.88 39.72 -22.67
C ASP A 44 11.68 39.62 -21.35
N ALA A 45 12.99 39.90 -21.45
CA ALA A 45 13.90 39.86 -20.32
C ALA A 45 13.56 40.87 -19.21
N ALA A 46 12.97 42.02 -19.55
CA ALA A 46 12.61 43.04 -18.57
C ALA A 46 11.44 42.57 -17.68
N LYS A 47 10.43 41.93 -18.26
CA LYS A 47 9.31 41.31 -17.53
C LYS A 47 9.75 40.12 -16.71
N ALA A 48 10.67 39.30 -17.22
CA ALA A 48 11.25 38.19 -16.46
C ALA A 48 12.00 38.69 -15.22
N LYS A 49 12.81 39.76 -15.37
CA LYS A 49 13.52 40.39 -14.25
C LYS A 49 12.56 40.98 -13.22
N ALA A 50 11.53 41.71 -13.66
CA ALA A 50 10.52 42.28 -12.75
C ALA A 50 9.76 41.20 -11.95
N ALA A 51 9.40 40.09 -12.61
CA ALA A 51 8.74 38.97 -11.95
C ALA A 51 9.67 38.19 -11.01
N TYR A 52 10.94 38.04 -11.37
CA TYR A 52 11.98 37.47 -10.53
C TYR A 52 12.18 38.29 -9.25
N ASP A 53 12.31 39.63 -9.37
CA ASP A 53 12.52 40.52 -8.23
C ASP A 53 11.32 40.48 -7.28
N LYS A 54 10.10 40.43 -7.83
CA LYS A 54 8.88 40.26 -7.04
C LYS A 54 8.85 38.93 -6.27
N ALA A 55 9.23 37.83 -6.93
CA ALA A 55 9.27 36.51 -6.28
C ALA A 55 10.28 36.47 -5.12
N VAL A 56 11.44 37.10 -5.29
CA VAL A 56 12.45 37.24 -4.22
C VAL A 56 11.92 38.08 -3.05
N ALA A 57 11.29 39.23 -3.33
CA ALA A 57 10.71 40.09 -2.30
C ALA A 57 9.59 39.39 -1.49
N GLU A 58 8.75 38.61 -2.16
CA GLU A 58 7.69 37.83 -1.49
C GLU A 58 8.25 36.73 -0.59
N LYS A 59 9.34 36.07 -0.99
CA LYS A 59 9.98 35.01 -0.20
C LYS A 59 10.72 35.54 1.01
N THR A 60 11.49 36.62 0.82
CA THR A 60 12.19 37.29 1.93
C THR A 60 11.22 37.86 2.97
N LYS A 61 10.07 38.42 2.55
CA LYS A 61 9.01 38.84 3.48
C LYS A 61 8.42 37.69 4.31
N LYS A 62 8.47 36.45 3.80
CA LYS A 62 8.02 35.24 4.50
C LYS A 62 9.10 34.61 5.40
N GLY A 63 10.20 35.33 5.65
CA GLY A 63 11.26 34.91 6.56
C GLY A 63 12.37 34.08 5.92
N TYR A 64 12.36 33.88 4.58
CA TYR A 64 13.45 33.19 3.90
C TYR A 64 14.69 34.09 3.80
N ALA A 65 15.82 33.64 4.34
CA ALA A 65 17.07 34.39 4.35
C ALA A 65 18.00 33.91 3.22
N LEU A 66 18.68 34.85 2.55
CA LEU A 66 19.65 34.52 1.49
C LEU A 66 20.90 33.85 2.08
N VAL A 67 21.38 32.80 1.42
CA VAL A 67 22.58 32.04 1.76
C VAL A 67 23.49 32.00 0.53
N ASP A 68 24.74 32.46 0.67
CA ASP A 68 25.68 32.56 -0.45
C ASP A 68 26.31 31.20 -0.78
N ASP A 69 26.19 30.76 -2.04
CA ASP A 69 26.71 29.49 -2.56
C ASP A 69 27.95 29.70 -3.46
N LYS A 70 29.09 29.08 -3.11
CA LYS A 70 30.34 29.10 -3.88
C LYS A 70 30.53 27.81 -4.70
N GLY A 71 30.27 27.91 -6.02
CA GLY A 71 30.89 27.13 -7.12
C GLY A 71 30.19 25.82 -7.51
N GLY A 72 29.82 25.50 -8.76
CA GLY A 72 30.12 26.08 -10.08
C GLY A 72 30.58 24.97 -11.06
N GLY A 73 29.79 24.65 -12.10
CA GLY A 73 30.22 23.77 -13.20
C GLY A 73 29.20 23.68 -14.35
N LYS A 74 29.52 24.27 -15.50
CA LYS A 74 28.69 24.44 -16.73
C LYS A 74 29.15 23.50 -17.86
N SER A 75 28.20 23.03 -18.68
CA SER A 75 28.25 22.94 -20.18
C SER A 75 26.89 22.42 -20.68
N GLY A 76 26.13 22.95 -21.65
CA GLY A 76 26.39 23.89 -22.74
C GLY A 76 26.32 23.17 -24.09
N GLY A 77 25.19 23.21 -24.84
CA GLY A 77 25.19 22.79 -26.26
C GLY A 77 23.86 22.40 -26.96
N LYS A 78 23.07 23.41 -27.33
CA LYS A 78 22.25 23.60 -28.56
C LYS A 78 21.39 22.48 -29.22
N SER A 79 20.08 22.75 -29.14
CA SER A 79 18.93 22.65 -30.07
C SER A 79 19.13 22.44 -31.60
N ALA A 80 18.25 21.61 -32.19
CA ALA A 80 17.49 21.80 -33.45
C ALA A 80 16.37 20.74 -33.51
N ALA A 81 15.07 21.06 -33.42
CA ALA A 81 14.13 21.53 -34.46
C ALA A 81 13.17 20.42 -34.93
N LYS A 82 11.89 20.80 -35.08
CA LYS A 82 10.66 19.99 -35.22
C LYS A 82 10.48 19.36 -36.61
N ALA A 83 9.68 18.29 -36.68
CA ALA A 83 8.64 18.12 -37.68
C ALA A 83 7.54 17.17 -37.16
N ASP A 84 6.30 17.59 -37.33
CA ASP A 84 5.05 16.88 -37.04
C ASP A 84 4.79 15.77 -38.08
N ASP A 85 4.24 14.61 -37.66
CA ASP A 85 3.01 14.08 -38.28
C ASP A 85 2.38 12.94 -37.46
N LYS A 86 1.05 12.86 -37.48
CA LYS A 86 0.22 11.84 -36.78
C LYS A 86 0.10 10.54 -37.61
N PRO A 87 -0.35 9.42 -37.00
CA PRO A 87 -0.01 8.07 -37.46
C PRO A 87 -1.12 7.40 -38.30
N ALA A 88 -0.71 6.42 -39.11
CA ALA A 88 -1.59 5.40 -39.68
C ALA A 88 -1.00 4.00 -39.47
N ALA A 89 -1.90 3.06 -39.16
CA ALA A 89 -1.64 1.70 -38.72
C ALA A 89 -1.15 0.75 -39.83
N LYS A 90 -0.33 -0.23 -39.45
CA LYS A 90 -0.63 -1.68 -39.46
C LYS A 90 0.65 -2.51 -39.47
N ALA A 91 0.65 -3.52 -38.62
CA ALA A 91 1.64 -4.57 -38.50
C ALA A 91 1.76 -5.42 -39.78
N LYS A 92 3.00 -5.83 -40.09
CA LYS A 92 3.45 -7.20 -40.42
C LYS A 92 4.84 -7.14 -41.06
N GLY A 93 5.85 -7.67 -40.38
CA GLY A 93 7.20 -7.82 -40.92
C GLY A 93 7.98 -8.90 -40.15
N LYS A 94 8.28 -10.00 -40.83
CA LYS A 94 8.96 -11.20 -40.33
C LYS A 94 10.35 -10.85 -39.75
N ALA A 95 10.65 -11.36 -38.56
CA ALA A 95 11.99 -11.36 -38.00
C ALA A 95 12.93 -12.22 -38.87
N LYS A 96 14.09 -11.66 -39.23
CA LYS A 96 15.25 -12.41 -39.69
C LYS A 96 16.44 -12.03 -38.82
N ASP A 97 17.02 -13.07 -38.24
CA ASP A 97 18.39 -13.23 -37.76
C ASP A 97 18.86 -12.34 -36.59
N ALA A 98 18.76 -12.90 -35.38
CA ALA A 98 19.56 -12.48 -34.24
C ALA A 98 20.63 -13.55 -33.98
N GLY A 99 21.89 -13.15 -34.08
CA GLY A 99 23.06 -14.00 -33.88
C GLY A 99 23.13 -14.66 -32.50
N ALA A 100 23.86 -15.76 -32.45
CA ALA A 100 24.04 -16.63 -31.30
C ALA A 100 24.45 -15.93 -29.99
N GLY A 101 23.60 -16.09 -28.97
CA GLY A 101 23.98 -16.64 -27.66
C GLY A 101 24.75 -15.75 -26.67
N LYS A 102 24.07 -14.76 -26.08
CA LYS A 102 24.38 -14.28 -24.72
C LYS A 102 23.23 -14.66 -23.77
N PRO A 103 23.49 -14.95 -22.47
CA PRO A 103 22.43 -15.34 -21.55
C PRO A 103 21.39 -14.23 -21.44
N LEU A 104 20.12 -14.54 -21.65
CA LEU A 104 18.97 -13.62 -21.56
C LEU A 104 18.61 -13.25 -20.10
N ASP A 105 19.58 -13.33 -19.19
CA ASP A 105 19.39 -13.15 -17.75
C ASP A 105 20.75 -13.12 -17.01
N ALA A 106 21.49 -12.02 -17.14
CA ALA A 106 22.78 -11.91 -16.45
C ALA A 106 22.59 -11.80 -14.92
N ARG A 107 23.43 -12.53 -14.15
CA ARG A 107 23.32 -12.65 -12.68
C ARG A 107 24.56 -12.15 -11.93
N ASN A 108 24.36 -11.43 -10.83
CA ASN A 108 25.44 -11.00 -9.94
C ASN A 108 25.02 -11.13 -8.46
N PRO A 109 25.33 -12.25 -7.77
CA PRO A 109 24.83 -12.50 -6.42
C PRO A 109 25.11 -11.40 -5.39
N ALA A 110 26.24 -10.68 -5.52
CA ALA A 110 26.58 -9.61 -4.60
C ALA A 110 25.69 -8.37 -4.77
N LEU A 111 25.42 -7.97 -6.02
CA LEU A 111 24.53 -6.84 -6.32
C LEU A 111 23.06 -7.21 -6.05
N GLU A 112 22.69 -8.46 -6.33
CA GLU A 112 21.35 -8.96 -6.06
C GLU A 112 21.05 -9.06 -4.56
N ALA A 113 22.05 -9.34 -3.72
CA ALA A 113 21.88 -9.34 -2.27
C ALA A 113 21.51 -7.94 -1.74
N ALA A 114 22.02 -6.86 -2.33
CA ALA A 114 21.62 -5.49 -1.99
C ALA A 114 20.15 -5.23 -2.34
N ILE A 115 19.70 -5.68 -3.52
CA ILE A 115 18.29 -5.62 -3.93
C ILE A 115 17.39 -6.43 -2.99
N VAL A 116 17.83 -7.62 -2.55
CA VAL A 116 17.05 -8.44 -1.61
C VAL A 116 16.93 -7.78 -0.24
N ALA A 117 17.99 -7.10 0.23
CA ALA A 117 17.98 -6.38 1.50
C ALA A 117 16.98 -5.22 1.49
N ASP A 118 17.04 -4.37 0.46
CA ASP A 118 16.07 -3.29 0.23
C ASP A 118 15.62 -3.26 -1.25
N PRO A 119 14.47 -3.86 -1.57
CA PRO A 119 13.97 -3.90 -2.95
C PRO A 119 13.46 -2.55 -3.47
N ASN A 120 13.51 -1.50 -2.64
CA ASN A 120 13.20 -0.13 -3.05
C ASN A 120 14.46 0.75 -3.19
N ASP A 121 15.66 0.22 -2.89
CA ASP A 121 16.93 0.96 -2.99
C ASP A 121 17.31 1.21 -4.45
N ARG A 122 17.11 2.45 -4.88
CA ARG A 122 17.39 2.90 -6.25
C ARG A 122 18.88 2.90 -6.59
N GLU A 123 19.76 3.08 -5.61
CA GLU A 123 21.21 3.06 -5.84
C GLU A 123 21.71 1.63 -6.06
N ALA A 124 21.20 0.66 -5.30
CA ALA A 124 21.48 -0.76 -5.54
C ALA A 124 21.08 -1.16 -6.98
N TYR A 125 19.91 -0.73 -7.44
CA TYR A 125 19.49 -0.94 -8.82
C TYR A 125 20.32 -0.18 -9.86
N ALA A 126 20.82 1.02 -9.55
CA ALA A 126 21.69 1.78 -10.46
C ALA A 126 23.02 1.05 -10.70
N VAL A 127 23.67 0.59 -9.63
CA VAL A 127 24.90 -0.21 -9.72
C VAL A 127 24.65 -1.50 -10.49
N PHE A 128 23.51 -2.15 -10.26
CA PHE A 128 23.15 -3.36 -11.00
C PHE A 128 22.87 -3.09 -12.48
N ALA A 129 22.24 -1.97 -12.81
CA ALA A 129 21.97 -1.54 -14.18
C ALA A 129 23.25 -1.29 -14.99
N ASP A 130 24.24 -0.62 -14.38
CA ASP A 130 25.54 -0.39 -15.01
C ASP A 130 26.23 -1.72 -15.30
N TRP A 131 26.23 -2.62 -14.32
CA TRP A 131 26.79 -3.96 -14.50
C TRP A 131 26.07 -4.72 -15.62
N LEU A 132 24.73 -4.76 -15.64
CA LEU A 132 23.94 -5.42 -16.69
C LEU A 132 24.23 -4.86 -18.08
N GLN A 133 24.42 -3.55 -18.22
CA GLN A 133 24.81 -2.92 -19.48
C GLN A 133 26.19 -3.40 -19.96
N THR A 134 27.16 -3.59 -19.06
CA THR A 134 28.47 -4.18 -19.45
C THR A 134 28.35 -5.62 -19.95
N GLN A 135 27.32 -6.34 -19.52
CA GLN A 135 27.02 -7.69 -20.02
C GLN A 135 26.29 -7.67 -21.38
N GLY A 136 25.70 -6.52 -21.74
CA GLY A 136 24.84 -6.35 -22.91
C GLY A 136 23.41 -6.81 -22.67
N ASP A 137 22.96 -6.81 -21.41
CA ASP A 137 21.59 -7.17 -21.04
C ASP A 137 20.66 -5.95 -21.16
N LEU A 138 19.59 -6.08 -21.94
CA LEU A 138 18.58 -5.03 -22.18
C LEU A 138 17.94 -4.51 -20.89
N ARG A 139 17.93 -5.32 -19.84
CA ARG A 139 17.36 -4.93 -18.55
C ARG A 139 18.12 -3.78 -17.91
N GLY A 140 19.44 -3.67 -18.14
CA GLY A 140 20.22 -2.53 -17.65
C GLY A 140 19.73 -1.19 -18.22
N GLU A 141 19.34 -1.15 -19.50
CA GLU A 141 18.71 0.02 -20.12
C GLU A 141 17.33 0.29 -19.50
N LEU A 142 16.51 -0.75 -19.32
CA LEU A 142 15.18 -0.61 -18.70
C LEU A 142 15.27 -0.01 -17.29
N ILE A 143 16.18 -0.51 -16.46
CA ILE A 143 16.41 0.03 -15.11
C ILE A 143 16.80 1.50 -15.20
N SER A 144 17.76 1.84 -16.07
CA SER A 144 18.25 3.22 -16.24
C SER A 144 17.15 4.18 -16.68
N LEU A 145 16.25 3.77 -17.58
CA LEU A 145 15.09 4.56 -18.00
C LEU A 145 14.12 4.82 -16.83
N GLN A 146 13.79 3.78 -16.05
CA GLN A 146 12.89 3.93 -14.90
C GLN A 146 13.52 4.73 -13.74
N LEU A 147 14.82 4.60 -13.50
CA LEU A 147 15.54 5.46 -12.57
C LEU A 147 15.54 6.93 -13.03
N ALA A 148 15.57 7.18 -14.34
CA ALA A 148 15.44 8.53 -14.90
C ALA A 148 13.98 9.04 -14.99
N ASN A 149 12.99 8.33 -14.45
CA ASN A 149 11.55 8.62 -14.56
C ASN A 149 11.06 8.76 -16.02
N LYS A 150 11.64 7.96 -16.93
CA LYS A 150 11.30 7.93 -18.36
C LYS A 150 10.29 6.82 -18.66
N ASP A 151 9.18 6.78 -17.93
CA ASP A 151 8.23 5.65 -17.93
C ASP A 151 7.68 5.31 -19.33
N LYS A 152 7.41 6.32 -20.17
CA LYS A 152 6.96 6.10 -21.55
C LYS A 152 8.02 5.38 -22.40
N GLN A 153 9.29 5.70 -22.20
CA GLN A 153 10.39 5.09 -22.95
C GLN A 153 10.68 3.69 -22.41
N ALA A 154 10.57 3.51 -21.08
CA ALA A 154 10.66 2.20 -20.44
C ALA A 154 9.55 1.26 -20.95
N GLN A 155 8.30 1.72 -21.03
CA GLN A 155 7.20 0.93 -21.58
C GLN A 155 7.45 0.58 -23.05
N ALA A 156 7.86 1.55 -23.87
CA ALA A 156 8.17 1.29 -25.27
C ALA A 156 9.30 0.26 -25.46
N LEU A 157 10.27 0.22 -24.53
CA LEU A 157 11.33 -0.79 -24.54
C LEU A 157 10.78 -2.19 -24.19
N ILE A 158 9.90 -2.28 -23.19
CA ILE A 158 9.20 -3.54 -22.85
C ILE A 158 8.40 -4.04 -24.05
N ASP A 159 7.57 -3.18 -24.65
CA ASP A 159 6.72 -3.53 -25.79
C ASP A 159 7.53 -4.00 -27.00
N LYS A 160 8.64 -3.30 -27.29
CA LYS A 160 9.54 -3.64 -28.40
C LYS A 160 10.26 -4.98 -28.19
N HIS A 161 10.51 -5.36 -26.94
CA HIS A 161 11.24 -6.57 -26.56
C HIS A 161 10.39 -7.49 -25.68
N ALA A 162 9.10 -7.63 -26.00
CA ALA A 162 8.14 -8.37 -25.20
C ALA A 162 8.55 -9.83 -24.99
N ASP A 163 9.15 -10.49 -26.00
CA ASP A 163 9.66 -11.87 -25.87
C ASP A 163 10.72 -12.02 -24.76
N TYR A 164 11.52 -10.99 -24.52
CA TYR A 164 12.54 -10.98 -23.46
C TYR A 164 11.95 -10.60 -22.09
N PHE A 165 11.12 -9.55 -22.05
CA PHE A 165 10.64 -9.01 -20.76
C PHE A 165 9.43 -9.77 -20.22
N LEU A 166 8.56 -10.27 -21.08
CA LEU A 166 7.31 -10.91 -20.74
C LEU A 166 7.30 -12.39 -21.15
N GLY A 167 7.75 -12.70 -22.37
CA GLY A 167 7.64 -14.05 -22.92
C GLY A 167 6.19 -14.56 -22.81
N PRO A 168 5.94 -15.71 -22.18
CA PRO A 168 4.58 -16.22 -21.93
C PRO A 168 3.67 -15.27 -21.13
N LEU A 169 4.24 -14.37 -20.33
CA LEU A 169 3.47 -13.40 -19.53
C LEU A 169 2.76 -12.35 -20.38
N ALA A 170 3.10 -12.22 -21.67
CA ALA A 170 2.51 -11.22 -22.55
C ALA A 170 0.98 -11.40 -22.72
N GLU A 171 0.47 -12.62 -22.54
CA GLU A 171 -0.96 -12.95 -22.61
C GLU A 171 -1.73 -12.55 -21.33
N HIS A 172 -1.01 -12.21 -20.25
CA HIS A 172 -1.57 -11.95 -18.91
C HIS A 172 -1.21 -10.57 -18.37
N VAL A 173 -0.94 -9.58 -19.24
CA VAL A 173 -0.59 -8.22 -18.81
C VAL A 173 -1.78 -7.45 -18.21
N GLU A 174 -3.00 -7.90 -18.49
CA GLU A 174 -4.22 -7.47 -17.82
C GLU A 174 -4.79 -8.59 -16.94
N VAL A 175 -5.55 -8.18 -15.92
CA VAL A 175 -6.32 -9.09 -15.06
C VAL A 175 -7.57 -9.65 -15.75
N HIS A 176 -8.14 -10.71 -15.20
CA HIS A 176 -9.30 -11.42 -15.74
C HIS A 176 -10.60 -11.12 -14.96
N ASP A 177 -10.77 -9.88 -14.49
CA ASP A 177 -11.98 -9.40 -13.76
C ASP A 177 -12.80 -8.38 -14.57
N ALA A 178 -12.48 -8.20 -15.85
CA ALA A 178 -13.00 -7.20 -16.79
C ALA A 178 -12.96 -5.73 -16.30
N GLY A 179 -12.35 -5.44 -15.16
CA GLY A 179 -12.47 -4.15 -14.46
C GLY A 179 -13.90 -3.88 -13.96
N TYR A 180 -14.74 -4.90 -13.79
CA TYR A 180 -16.13 -4.75 -13.34
C TYR A 180 -16.21 -4.29 -11.89
N ASN A 181 -15.12 -4.52 -11.14
CA ASN A 181 -15.10 -4.33 -9.72
C ASN A 181 -14.88 -2.87 -9.30
N ASN A 182 -15.98 -2.11 -9.30
CA ASN A 182 -16.01 -0.68 -8.95
C ASN A 182 -16.25 -0.39 -7.47
N ALA A 183 -16.31 -1.42 -6.61
CA ALA A 183 -16.36 -1.20 -5.17
C ALA A 183 -15.08 -0.47 -4.71
N SER A 184 -15.16 0.26 -3.60
CA SER A 184 -13.98 0.91 -3.01
C SER A 184 -13.52 0.09 -1.83
N SER A 185 -12.24 -0.29 -1.83
CA SER A 185 -11.64 -1.02 -0.72
C SER A 185 -11.65 -0.20 0.57
N HIS A 186 -12.01 -0.85 1.67
CA HIS A 186 -11.91 -0.29 3.02
C HIS A 186 -10.45 -0.10 3.49
N LEU A 187 -9.47 -0.66 2.76
CA LEU A 187 -8.04 -0.52 3.04
C LEU A 187 -7.46 0.82 2.56
N ARG A 188 -8.20 1.57 1.73
CA ARG A 188 -7.69 2.76 1.03
C ARG A 188 -8.50 4.01 1.36
N THR A 189 -7.79 5.11 1.61
CA THR A 189 -8.39 6.45 1.57
C THR A 189 -8.91 6.75 0.17
N SER A 190 -9.86 7.68 0.03
CA SER A 190 -10.39 8.06 -1.29
C SER A 190 -9.31 8.57 -2.27
N ALA A 191 -8.20 9.11 -1.76
CA ALA A 191 -7.07 9.52 -2.60
C ALA A 191 -6.24 8.33 -3.08
N GLN A 192 -6.01 7.35 -2.20
CA GLN A 192 -5.35 6.08 -2.56
C GLN A 192 -6.22 5.27 -3.52
N GLU A 193 -7.54 5.23 -3.31
CA GLU A 193 -8.50 4.59 -4.20
C GLU A 193 -8.39 5.13 -5.63
N LYS A 194 -8.49 6.46 -5.78
CA LYS A 194 -8.33 7.14 -7.08
C LYS A 194 -6.97 6.89 -7.73
N ALA A 195 -5.92 6.68 -6.95
CA ALA A 195 -4.60 6.37 -7.49
C ALA A 195 -4.53 4.92 -7.96
N TRP A 196 -5.06 3.99 -7.17
CA TRP A 196 -5.10 2.57 -7.49
C TRP A 196 -5.95 2.29 -8.74
N GLN A 197 -7.12 2.92 -8.87
CA GLN A 197 -8.05 2.76 -10.01
C GLN A 197 -7.40 3.07 -11.37
N LYS A 198 -6.32 3.85 -11.41
CA LYS A 198 -5.56 4.14 -12.64
C LYS A 198 -4.77 2.95 -13.16
N THR A 199 -4.45 2.00 -12.29
CA THR A 199 -3.61 0.83 -12.59
C THR A 199 -4.29 -0.50 -12.28
N GLN A 200 -5.55 -0.48 -11.86
CA GLN A 200 -6.27 -1.67 -11.39
C GLN A 200 -6.32 -2.82 -12.40
N ARG A 201 -6.38 -2.50 -13.70
CA ARG A 201 -6.39 -3.51 -14.76
C ARG A 201 -5.02 -4.13 -15.04
N GLN A 202 -3.94 -3.50 -14.58
CA GLN A 202 -2.58 -3.97 -14.87
C GLN A 202 -2.22 -5.12 -13.94
N ALA A 203 -2.05 -6.31 -14.50
CA ALA A 203 -1.59 -7.47 -13.74
C ALA A 203 -0.13 -7.28 -13.29
N PHE A 204 0.70 -6.61 -14.11
CA PHE A 204 2.11 -6.39 -13.81
C PHE A 204 2.43 -4.89 -13.76
N LEU A 205 2.76 -4.39 -12.56
CA LEU A 205 3.35 -3.07 -12.42
C LEU A 205 4.86 -3.19 -12.46
N TRP A 206 5.49 -2.46 -13.37
CA TRP A 206 6.93 -2.49 -13.59
C TRP A 206 7.65 -1.39 -12.82
N ARG A 207 8.73 -1.75 -12.15
CA ARG A 207 9.64 -0.79 -11.49
C ARG A 207 11.03 -1.39 -11.39
N ASN A 208 12.04 -0.53 -11.46
CA ASN A 208 13.45 -0.91 -11.34
C ASN A 208 13.85 -2.08 -12.28
N GLY A 209 13.31 -2.15 -13.49
CA GLY A 209 13.60 -3.18 -14.50
C GLY A 209 12.92 -4.54 -14.31
N TYR A 210 12.05 -4.68 -13.31
CA TYR A 210 11.36 -5.93 -12.97
C TYR A 210 9.87 -5.69 -12.75
N ILE A 211 9.12 -6.79 -12.74
CA ILE A 211 7.75 -6.79 -12.22
C ILE A 211 7.85 -6.59 -10.71
N HIS A 212 7.33 -5.45 -10.25
CA HIS A 212 7.39 -5.03 -8.86
C HIS A 212 6.13 -5.45 -8.10
N ARG A 213 4.96 -5.31 -8.74
CA ARG A 213 3.69 -5.78 -8.22
C ARG A 213 3.06 -6.75 -9.20
N VAL A 214 2.54 -7.85 -8.66
CA VAL A 214 1.68 -8.80 -9.36
C VAL A 214 0.27 -8.66 -8.79
N ARG A 215 -0.69 -8.28 -9.64
CA ARG A 215 -2.13 -8.32 -9.33
C ARG A 215 -2.75 -9.44 -10.16
N LEU A 216 -3.35 -10.43 -9.51
CA LEU A 216 -4.12 -11.46 -10.20
C LEU A 216 -5.52 -11.50 -9.63
N SER A 217 -6.49 -11.37 -10.52
CA SER A 217 -7.91 -11.48 -10.20
C SER A 217 -8.62 -12.18 -11.34
N HIS A 218 -9.65 -12.93 -10.98
CA HIS A 218 -10.57 -13.56 -11.90
C HIS A 218 -11.99 -13.42 -11.37
N ASP A 219 -12.89 -13.07 -12.27
CA ASP A 219 -14.32 -13.06 -12.04
C ASP A 219 -15.01 -13.80 -13.17
N SER A 220 -15.53 -15.00 -12.87
CA SER A 220 -16.17 -15.88 -13.85
C SER A 220 -17.47 -15.30 -14.41
N TYR A 221 -18.14 -14.39 -13.69
CA TYR A 221 -19.30 -13.66 -14.19
C TYR A 221 -18.91 -12.56 -15.19
N SER A 222 -17.72 -11.99 -15.03
CA SER A 222 -17.25 -10.85 -15.83
C SER A 222 -16.38 -11.26 -17.03
N ASP A 223 -15.67 -12.39 -16.97
CA ASP A 223 -14.83 -12.91 -18.05
C ASP A 223 -15.06 -14.42 -18.31
N GLU A 224 -16.26 -14.77 -18.79
CA GLU A 224 -16.64 -16.14 -19.14
C GLU A 224 -15.70 -16.81 -20.17
N ASN A 225 -14.89 -16.04 -20.90
CA ASN A 225 -14.00 -16.55 -21.94
C ASN A 225 -12.68 -17.08 -21.38
N TRP A 226 -12.26 -16.61 -20.20
CA TRP A 226 -11.05 -17.13 -19.59
C TRP A 226 -11.29 -18.51 -18.99
N LYS A 227 -10.38 -19.45 -19.28
CA LYS A 227 -10.43 -20.84 -18.82
C LYS A 227 -9.15 -21.27 -18.10
N GLY A 228 -8.26 -20.31 -17.82
CA GLY A 228 -7.00 -20.54 -17.12
C GLY A 228 -7.18 -20.57 -15.60
N LYS A 229 -6.07 -20.73 -14.87
CA LYS A 229 -6.02 -20.55 -13.42
C LYS A 229 -5.04 -19.45 -13.05
N THR A 230 -5.39 -18.66 -12.04
CA THR A 230 -4.53 -17.57 -11.57
C THR A 230 -3.21 -18.11 -11.03
N VAL A 231 -3.23 -19.30 -10.41
CA VAL A 231 -2.01 -19.97 -9.93
C VAL A 231 -1.03 -20.32 -11.06
N ASP A 232 -1.50 -20.66 -12.25
CA ASP A 232 -0.62 -20.97 -13.40
C ASP A 232 0.10 -19.69 -13.87
N VAL A 233 -0.61 -18.56 -13.87
CA VAL A 233 -0.02 -17.24 -14.16
C VAL A 233 1.01 -16.88 -13.10
N LEU A 234 0.69 -17.10 -11.81
CA LEU A 234 1.65 -16.85 -10.73
C LEU A 234 2.90 -17.73 -10.88
N ASP A 235 2.75 -19.01 -11.21
CA ASP A 235 3.91 -19.90 -11.40
C ASP A 235 4.79 -19.44 -12.57
N ALA A 236 4.16 -19.01 -13.67
CA ALA A 236 4.88 -18.42 -14.79
C ALA A 236 5.65 -17.16 -14.38
N VAL A 237 5.04 -16.26 -13.60
CA VAL A 237 5.72 -15.04 -13.10
C VAL A 237 6.91 -15.41 -12.22
N LEU A 238 6.72 -16.31 -11.25
CA LEU A 238 7.76 -16.73 -10.31
C LEU A 238 8.90 -17.51 -10.99
N GLY A 239 8.64 -18.12 -12.15
CA GLY A 239 9.64 -18.77 -13.00
C GLY A 239 10.36 -17.81 -13.97
N HIS A 240 9.84 -16.62 -14.22
CA HIS A 240 10.37 -15.70 -15.22
C HIS A 240 11.43 -14.74 -14.64
N PRO A 241 12.52 -14.41 -15.36
CA PRO A 241 13.52 -13.44 -14.89
C PRO A 241 12.94 -12.09 -14.43
N SER A 242 11.90 -11.62 -15.09
CA SER A 242 11.22 -10.37 -14.73
C SER A 242 10.43 -10.45 -13.41
N GLY A 243 10.05 -11.64 -12.94
CA GLY A 243 9.37 -11.84 -11.65
C GLY A 243 10.32 -12.08 -10.47
N ARG A 244 11.64 -12.06 -10.69
CA ARG A 244 12.65 -12.41 -9.66
C ARG A 244 12.58 -11.54 -8.40
N TYR A 245 12.22 -10.27 -8.54
CA TYR A 245 12.22 -9.30 -7.46
C TYR A 245 10.83 -8.71 -7.18
N VAL A 246 9.77 -9.50 -7.39
CA VAL A 246 8.43 -9.07 -7.01
C VAL A 246 8.41 -8.71 -5.53
N VAL A 247 7.80 -7.57 -5.22
CA VAL A 247 7.74 -6.96 -3.88
C VAL A 247 6.32 -7.04 -3.33
N GLU A 248 5.33 -6.88 -4.20
CA GLU A 248 3.93 -6.78 -3.84
C GLU A 248 3.09 -7.82 -4.60
N PHE A 249 2.25 -8.55 -3.87
CA PHE A 249 1.21 -9.40 -4.45
C PHE A 249 -0.16 -8.87 -4.04
N ALA A 250 -1.09 -8.81 -4.98
CA ALA A 250 -2.48 -8.49 -4.73
C ALA A 250 -3.36 -9.53 -5.41
N PHE A 251 -4.18 -10.22 -4.64
CA PHE A 251 -5.08 -11.26 -5.15
C PHE A 251 -6.51 -10.93 -4.84
N GLN A 252 -7.38 -11.28 -5.79
CA GLN A 252 -8.81 -11.25 -5.60
C GLN A 252 -9.41 -12.50 -6.26
N SER A 253 -10.34 -13.15 -5.57
CA SER A 253 -11.25 -14.15 -6.14
C SER A 253 -12.66 -13.59 -5.99
N ASN A 254 -13.50 -13.68 -7.03
CA ASN A 254 -14.89 -13.22 -6.94
C ASN A 254 -15.86 -14.42 -6.90
N GLY A 255 -16.67 -14.49 -5.83
CA GLY A 255 -18.11 -14.66 -5.92
C GLY A 255 -18.71 -16.06 -6.01
N ASP A 256 -18.03 -17.07 -6.57
CA ASP A 256 -18.56 -18.44 -6.53
C ASP A 256 -17.93 -19.21 -5.36
N PRO A 257 -18.69 -19.59 -4.31
CA PRO A 257 -18.18 -20.43 -3.22
C PRO A 257 -17.73 -21.84 -3.68
N ASN A 258 -17.99 -22.20 -4.94
CA ASN A 258 -17.49 -23.41 -5.59
C ASN A 258 -16.21 -23.18 -6.44
N GLU A 259 -15.75 -21.94 -6.60
CA GLU A 259 -14.51 -21.58 -7.30
C GLU A 259 -13.37 -21.18 -6.33
N ASP A 260 -12.16 -21.11 -6.90
CA ASP A 260 -10.84 -20.94 -6.27
C ASP A 260 -10.82 -20.05 -5.00
N ASP A 261 -10.57 -20.66 -3.84
CA ASP A 261 -10.40 -20.01 -2.53
C ASP A 261 -9.00 -19.36 -2.38
N LEU A 262 -8.27 -19.14 -3.49
CA LEU A 262 -6.89 -18.65 -3.52
C LEU A 262 -5.88 -19.58 -2.82
N GLN A 263 -6.28 -20.77 -2.35
CA GLN A 263 -5.41 -21.65 -1.58
C GLN A 263 -4.20 -22.11 -2.38
N ASP A 264 -4.35 -22.31 -3.69
CA ASP A 264 -3.26 -22.70 -4.58
C ASP A 264 -2.24 -21.56 -4.78
N LEU A 265 -2.69 -20.31 -4.86
CA LEU A 265 -1.81 -19.13 -4.86
C LEU A 265 -1.03 -19.03 -3.55
N ILE A 266 -1.70 -19.19 -2.40
CA ILE A 266 -1.08 -19.19 -1.06
C ILE A 266 -0.05 -20.31 -0.96
N ASN A 267 -0.41 -21.52 -1.40
CA ASN A 267 0.48 -22.69 -1.42
C ASN A 267 1.74 -22.43 -2.24
N LEU A 268 1.58 -21.77 -3.40
CA LEU A 268 2.67 -21.48 -4.32
C LEU A 268 3.59 -20.39 -3.76
N LEU A 269 3.05 -19.30 -3.22
CA LEU A 269 3.85 -18.28 -2.55
C LEU A 269 4.64 -18.84 -1.37
N GLY A 270 4.02 -19.68 -0.54
CA GLY A 270 4.70 -20.36 0.55
C GLY A 270 5.92 -21.20 0.12
N LYS A 271 5.99 -21.58 -1.17
CA LYS A 271 7.10 -22.37 -1.74
C LYS A 271 8.09 -21.55 -2.56
N LYS A 272 7.61 -20.56 -3.32
CA LYS A 272 8.38 -19.91 -4.41
C LYS A 272 8.43 -18.38 -4.32
N ALA A 273 7.82 -17.76 -3.30
CA ALA A 273 7.84 -16.30 -3.19
C ALA A 273 9.30 -15.77 -3.15
N PRO A 274 9.59 -14.66 -3.85
CA PRO A 274 10.90 -14.05 -3.79
C PRO A 274 11.22 -13.52 -2.38
N ALA A 275 12.49 -13.55 -2.00
CA ALA A 275 12.96 -12.96 -0.74
C ALA A 275 12.71 -11.44 -0.64
N THR A 276 12.42 -10.78 -1.77
CA THR A 276 12.03 -9.37 -1.89
C THR A 276 10.56 -9.10 -1.54
N THR A 277 9.73 -10.13 -1.36
CA THR A 277 8.32 -9.94 -1.01
C THR A 277 8.20 -9.14 0.29
N ARG A 278 7.44 -8.05 0.25
CA ARG A 278 7.19 -7.15 1.42
C ARG A 278 5.71 -6.91 1.66
N LYS A 279 4.85 -7.02 0.65
CA LYS A 279 3.42 -6.80 0.78
C LYS A 279 2.63 -7.91 0.10
N ILE A 280 1.59 -8.40 0.79
CA ILE A 280 0.57 -9.27 0.21
C ILE A 280 -0.79 -8.70 0.62
N SER A 281 -1.70 -8.57 -0.35
CA SER A 281 -3.10 -8.25 -0.11
C SER A 281 -4.03 -9.31 -0.71
N PHE A 282 -5.06 -9.68 0.06
CA PHE A 282 -6.15 -10.56 -0.37
C PHE A 282 -7.46 -9.79 -0.25
N GLY A 283 -8.27 -9.80 -1.32
CA GLY A 283 -9.43 -8.93 -1.39
C GLY A 283 -9.01 -7.50 -1.72
N ASP A 284 -9.36 -7.06 -2.93
CA ASP A 284 -9.03 -5.74 -3.46
C ASP A 284 -10.26 -5.22 -4.19
N ASN A 285 -11.06 -4.38 -3.50
CA ASN A 285 -12.39 -3.89 -3.91
C ASN A 285 -13.53 -4.90 -3.81
N VAL A 286 -13.74 -5.60 -2.71
CA VAL A 286 -14.89 -6.51 -2.62
C VAL A 286 -16.21 -5.73 -2.49
N ASP A 287 -17.23 -6.07 -3.28
CA ASP A 287 -18.55 -5.41 -3.28
C ASP A 287 -19.53 -6.04 -2.28
N GLN A 288 -19.47 -7.36 -2.13
CA GLN A 288 -20.13 -8.16 -1.10
C GLN A 288 -19.06 -9.03 -0.43
N ILE A 289 -18.53 -8.55 0.70
CA ILE A 289 -17.35 -9.15 1.32
C ILE A 289 -17.57 -10.62 1.67
N SER A 290 -18.78 -10.99 2.09
CA SER A 290 -19.17 -12.34 2.51
C SER A 290 -19.03 -13.41 1.42
N TRP A 291 -19.04 -13.03 0.14
CA TRP A 291 -18.89 -13.93 -1.00
C TRP A 291 -17.43 -14.20 -1.41
N HIS A 292 -16.49 -13.58 -0.71
CA HIS A 292 -15.08 -13.67 -1.03
C HIS A 292 -14.38 -14.59 -0.04
N HIS A 293 -13.81 -15.70 -0.51
CA HIS A 293 -13.09 -16.66 0.33
C HIS A 293 -11.59 -16.58 0.08
N THR A 294 -10.83 -16.47 1.17
CA THR A 294 -9.38 -16.67 1.16
C THR A 294 -9.08 -17.94 1.95
N GLY A 295 -8.25 -18.82 1.40
CA GLY A 295 -7.91 -20.08 2.03
C GLY A 295 -7.07 -19.91 3.30
N ASN A 296 -6.38 -20.99 3.67
CA ASN A 296 -5.57 -21.01 4.88
C ASN A 296 -4.14 -20.52 4.62
N LEU A 297 -3.72 -19.48 5.35
CA LEU A 297 -2.41 -18.84 5.23
C LEU A 297 -1.25 -19.63 5.89
N ASP A 298 -1.49 -20.77 6.56
CA ASP A 298 -0.47 -21.50 7.33
C ASP A 298 0.82 -21.77 6.55
N LYS A 299 0.69 -22.15 5.27
CA LYS A 299 1.83 -22.46 4.40
C LYS A 299 2.61 -21.22 3.93
N LEU A 300 2.03 -20.03 4.05
CA LEU A 300 2.65 -18.77 3.66
C LEU A 300 3.83 -18.43 4.58
N TRP A 301 3.66 -18.59 5.89
CA TRP A 301 4.55 -18.01 6.91
C TRP A 301 6.02 -18.44 6.81
N LYS A 302 6.28 -19.68 6.39
CA LYS A 302 7.66 -20.17 6.20
C LYS A 302 8.31 -19.61 4.92
N GLY A 303 7.51 -19.35 3.89
CA GLY A 303 7.98 -18.92 2.57
C GLY A 303 8.23 -17.42 2.43
N VAL A 304 7.56 -16.59 3.25
CA VAL A 304 7.67 -15.11 3.18
C VAL A 304 8.07 -14.47 4.51
N PRO A 305 9.25 -14.80 5.08
CA PRO A 305 9.66 -14.29 6.39
C PRO A 305 9.87 -12.77 6.43
N ASN A 306 10.04 -12.13 5.27
CA ASN A 306 10.29 -10.69 5.13
C ASN A 306 9.02 -9.86 4.87
N LEU A 307 7.83 -10.46 4.99
CA LEU A 307 6.56 -9.77 4.81
C LEU A 307 6.43 -8.64 5.86
N LYS A 308 6.22 -7.41 5.38
CA LYS A 308 6.05 -6.21 6.21
C LYS A 308 4.61 -5.75 6.31
N VAL A 309 3.82 -5.97 5.25
CA VAL A 309 2.42 -5.54 5.17
C VAL A 309 1.55 -6.72 4.72
N LEU A 310 0.54 -7.02 5.52
CA LEU A 310 -0.52 -7.97 5.18
C LEU A 310 -1.86 -7.26 5.27
N GLU A 311 -2.64 -7.31 4.19
CA GLU A 311 -3.97 -6.71 4.14
C GLU A 311 -4.95 -7.78 3.64
N ILE A 312 -6.02 -8.03 4.39
CA ILE A 312 -7.07 -8.97 4.02
C ILE A 312 -8.40 -8.23 4.08
N GLU A 313 -9.19 -8.36 3.02
CA GLU A 313 -10.54 -7.82 2.89
C GLU A 313 -11.43 -8.86 2.21
N THR A 314 -11.80 -9.91 2.96
CA THR A 314 -12.59 -11.05 2.46
C THR A 314 -13.56 -11.57 3.51
N GLY A 315 -14.56 -12.34 3.09
CA GLY A 315 -15.59 -12.93 3.95
C GLY A 315 -15.01 -13.95 4.90
N GLU A 316 -14.36 -15.00 4.37
CA GLU A 316 -13.75 -16.04 5.19
C GLU A 316 -12.24 -16.14 4.95
N PHE A 317 -11.47 -16.39 6.02
CA PHE A 317 -10.05 -16.75 5.94
C PHE A 317 -9.54 -17.39 7.24
N GLU A 318 -8.45 -18.15 7.14
CA GLU A 318 -7.76 -18.73 8.30
C GLU A 318 -6.27 -18.37 8.30
N VAL A 319 -5.78 -17.80 9.40
CA VAL A 319 -4.36 -17.41 9.52
C VAL A 319 -3.44 -18.57 9.86
N GLY A 320 -3.95 -19.70 10.35
CA GLY A 320 -3.13 -20.83 10.78
C GLY A 320 -2.13 -20.48 11.89
N LYS A 321 -0.96 -21.14 11.91
CA LYS A 321 0.12 -20.87 12.90
C LYS A 321 0.99 -19.71 12.44
N MET A 322 0.44 -18.51 12.52
CA MET A 322 1.09 -17.30 12.05
C MET A 322 2.43 -17.00 12.75
N ASN A 323 3.50 -17.07 11.97
CA ASN A 323 4.86 -16.65 12.34
C ASN A 323 5.37 -15.63 11.32
N ALA A 324 5.24 -14.34 11.65
CA ALA A 324 5.52 -13.23 10.75
C ALA A 324 6.49 -12.24 11.42
N PRO A 325 7.79 -12.57 11.51
CA PRO A 325 8.75 -11.83 12.33
C PRO A 325 9.01 -10.40 11.86
N ALA A 326 8.89 -10.14 10.56
CA ALA A 326 9.11 -8.83 9.94
C ALA A 326 7.82 -8.02 9.72
N LEU A 327 6.65 -8.52 10.16
CA LEU A 327 5.37 -7.87 9.88
C LEU A 327 5.23 -6.59 10.71
N GLU A 328 5.08 -5.46 10.03
CA GLU A 328 4.98 -4.12 10.61
C GLU A 328 3.51 -3.63 10.63
N ARG A 329 2.72 -4.04 9.63
CA ARG A 329 1.31 -3.69 9.51
C ARG A 329 0.47 -4.89 9.09
N ALA A 330 -0.64 -5.10 9.79
CA ALA A 330 -1.63 -6.10 9.45
C ALA A 330 -3.05 -5.53 9.57
N ILE A 331 -3.88 -5.76 8.57
CA ILE A 331 -5.31 -5.43 8.59
C ILE A 331 -6.10 -6.65 8.16
N PHE A 332 -7.09 -7.01 8.96
CA PHE A 332 -8.00 -8.13 8.73
C PHE A 332 -9.44 -7.63 8.72
N ILE A 333 -9.98 -7.37 7.52
CA ILE A 333 -11.36 -6.95 7.28
C ILE A 333 -12.16 -8.15 6.81
N THR A 334 -13.28 -8.39 7.48
CA THR A 334 -14.25 -9.45 7.18
C THR A 334 -15.63 -9.05 7.67
N GLY A 335 -16.65 -9.58 6.99
CA GLY A 335 -18.04 -9.55 7.44
C GLY A 335 -18.32 -10.42 8.67
N GLY A 336 -17.48 -11.41 8.96
CA GLY A 336 -17.62 -12.32 10.10
C GLY A 336 -16.35 -13.13 10.39
N LEU A 337 -15.61 -12.73 11.43
CA LEU A 337 -14.37 -13.40 11.83
C LEU A 337 -14.67 -14.61 12.72
N SER A 338 -14.15 -15.78 12.34
CA SER A 338 -14.28 -17.00 13.14
C SER A 338 -13.45 -16.94 14.43
N PRO A 339 -13.80 -17.72 15.47
CA PRO A 339 -13.10 -17.69 16.76
C PRO A 339 -11.74 -18.39 16.65
N SER A 340 -11.62 -19.39 15.76
CA SER A 340 -10.34 -20.02 15.42
C SER A 340 -9.37 -18.99 14.85
N CYS A 341 -9.81 -18.22 13.87
CA CYS A 341 -8.99 -17.23 13.20
C CYS A 341 -8.60 -16.09 14.15
N ALA A 342 -9.55 -15.55 14.92
CA ALA A 342 -9.30 -14.52 15.93
C ALA A 342 -8.23 -14.95 16.96
N ARG A 343 -8.34 -16.19 17.47
CA ARG A 343 -7.33 -16.74 18.38
C ARG A 343 -5.99 -17.01 17.70
N GLY A 344 -6.00 -17.36 16.40
CA GLY A 344 -4.80 -17.49 15.57
C GLY A 344 -4.05 -16.17 15.49
N ILE A 345 -4.74 -15.08 15.17
CA ILE A 345 -4.18 -13.71 15.12
C ILE A 345 -3.65 -13.32 16.51
N ALA A 346 -4.44 -13.53 17.57
CA ALA A 346 -4.06 -13.16 18.92
C ALA A 346 -2.81 -13.91 19.45
N LYS A 347 -2.53 -15.12 18.94
CA LYS A 347 -1.36 -15.94 19.30
C LYS A 347 -0.19 -15.80 18.32
N ALA A 348 -0.33 -14.99 17.26
CA ALA A 348 0.68 -14.85 16.23
C ALA A 348 2.03 -14.33 16.78
N THR A 349 3.13 -14.84 16.23
CA THR A 349 4.48 -14.29 16.46
C THR A 349 4.72 -13.14 15.50
N MET A 350 4.71 -11.90 16.00
CA MET A 350 4.83 -10.68 15.21
C MET A 350 5.54 -9.55 15.99
N PRO A 351 6.81 -9.73 16.39
CA PRO A 351 7.54 -8.78 17.24
C PRO A 351 7.76 -7.39 16.63
N ALA A 352 7.70 -7.26 15.29
CA ALA A 352 7.85 -6.00 14.57
C ALA A 352 6.53 -5.23 14.37
N ILE A 353 5.38 -5.78 14.81
CA ILE A 353 4.07 -5.19 14.51
C ILE A 353 3.94 -3.81 15.14
N GLN A 354 3.54 -2.84 14.34
CA GLN A 354 3.30 -1.45 14.72
C GLN A 354 1.83 -1.08 14.59
N HIS A 355 1.15 -1.65 13.60
CA HIS A 355 -0.24 -1.38 13.28
C HIS A 355 -1.01 -2.67 13.06
N LEU A 356 -2.04 -2.90 13.87
CA LEU A 356 -2.91 -4.08 13.77
C LEU A 356 -4.38 -3.69 13.82
N GLU A 357 -5.16 -4.11 12.83
CA GLU A 357 -6.62 -3.98 12.82
C GLU A 357 -7.28 -5.34 12.64
N ILE A 358 -8.26 -5.62 13.49
CA ILE A 358 -9.07 -6.84 13.47
C ILE A 358 -10.53 -6.43 13.44
N TYR A 359 -11.25 -6.85 12.41
CA TYR A 359 -12.69 -6.66 12.26
C TYR A 359 -13.37 -7.97 12.64
N TYR A 360 -14.33 -7.93 13.57
CA TYR A 360 -14.96 -9.14 14.09
C TYR A 360 -16.25 -9.53 13.35
N GLY A 361 -16.92 -8.55 12.75
CA GLY A 361 -18.09 -8.78 11.92
C GLY A 361 -19.36 -9.10 12.70
N ASP A 362 -20.29 -9.72 12.00
CA ASP A 362 -21.63 -10.06 12.45
C ASP A 362 -21.86 -11.60 12.39
N PRO A 363 -22.59 -12.17 13.37
CA PRO A 363 -22.91 -13.60 13.41
C PRO A 363 -23.59 -14.13 12.14
N ASN A 364 -24.37 -13.32 11.43
CA ASN A 364 -25.03 -13.73 10.19
C ASN A 364 -24.05 -14.04 9.04
N TYR A 365 -22.82 -13.54 9.14
CA TYR A 365 -21.76 -13.75 8.14
C TYR A 365 -20.55 -14.52 8.72
N GLY A 366 -20.76 -15.26 9.82
CA GLY A 366 -19.72 -16.09 10.45
C GLY A 366 -18.98 -15.44 11.62
N GLY A 367 -19.35 -14.22 12.02
CA GLY A 367 -18.76 -13.49 13.15
C GLY A 367 -19.34 -13.95 14.50
N ASP A 368 -19.00 -15.14 14.94
CA ASP A 368 -19.43 -15.74 16.22
C ASP A 368 -18.40 -15.56 17.36
N CYS A 369 -17.40 -14.68 17.16
CA CYS A 369 -16.45 -14.31 18.19
C CYS A 369 -17.13 -13.74 19.44
N THR A 370 -16.53 -14.02 20.59
CA THR A 370 -16.88 -13.38 21.86
C THR A 370 -15.67 -12.69 22.46
N VAL A 371 -15.86 -11.98 23.58
CA VAL A 371 -14.75 -11.39 24.32
C VAL A 371 -13.66 -12.41 24.69
N GLN A 372 -14.00 -13.69 24.86
CA GLN A 372 -13.03 -14.76 25.17
C GLN A 372 -11.96 -14.92 24.09
N ASP A 373 -12.32 -14.65 22.83
CA ASP A 373 -11.41 -14.75 21.68
C ASP A 373 -10.47 -13.52 21.58
N VAL A 374 -10.85 -12.42 22.22
CA VAL A 374 -10.10 -11.16 22.26
C VAL A 374 -9.15 -11.10 23.46
N LEU A 375 -9.48 -11.77 24.58
CA LEU A 375 -8.65 -11.77 25.79
C LEU A 375 -7.17 -12.13 25.55
N PRO A 376 -6.81 -13.12 24.71
CA PRO A 376 -5.40 -13.42 24.45
C PRO A 376 -4.65 -12.26 23.78
N MET A 377 -5.32 -11.46 22.94
CA MET A 377 -4.75 -10.26 22.36
C MET A 377 -4.57 -9.16 23.42
N LEU A 378 -5.60 -8.94 24.23
CA LEU A 378 -5.55 -7.93 25.29
C LEU A 378 -4.46 -8.23 26.33
N ALA A 379 -4.14 -9.50 26.55
CA ALA A 379 -3.12 -9.98 27.46
C ALA A 379 -1.66 -9.81 26.94
N ARG A 380 -1.47 -9.45 25.67
CA ARG A 380 -0.13 -9.33 25.06
C ARG A 380 0.69 -8.24 25.75
N SER A 381 1.95 -8.55 26.04
CA SER A 381 2.93 -7.61 26.60
C SER A 381 4.28 -7.67 25.89
N ASP A 382 4.41 -8.56 24.92
CA ASP A 382 5.57 -8.80 24.05
C ASP A 382 5.56 -7.93 22.78
N LEU A 383 4.42 -7.29 22.45
CA LEU A 383 4.27 -6.43 21.27
C LEU A 383 4.82 -5.00 21.51
N GLY A 384 6.11 -4.90 21.80
CA GLY A 384 6.76 -3.64 22.22
C GLY A 384 6.72 -2.49 21.19
N GLN A 385 6.56 -2.81 19.91
CA GLN A 385 6.48 -1.84 18.82
C GLN A 385 5.06 -1.43 18.45
N LEU A 386 4.03 -2.10 19.00
CA LEU A 386 2.65 -1.83 18.62
C LEU A 386 2.25 -0.43 19.08
N ARG A 387 1.75 0.40 18.15
CA ARG A 387 1.28 1.77 18.37
C ARG A 387 -0.20 1.94 18.05
N TYR A 388 -0.72 1.15 17.13
CA TYR A 388 -2.13 1.18 16.72
C TYR A 388 -2.74 -0.21 16.89
N LEU A 389 -3.82 -0.30 17.67
CA LEU A 389 -4.66 -1.49 17.76
C LEU A 389 -6.11 -1.12 17.45
N GLY A 390 -6.66 -1.73 16.40
CA GLY A 390 -8.08 -1.71 16.08
C GLY A 390 -8.75 -3.03 16.45
N LEU A 391 -9.75 -2.97 17.33
CA LEU A 391 -10.70 -4.05 17.62
C LEU A 391 -12.07 -3.57 17.14
N LYS A 392 -12.24 -3.63 15.82
CA LYS A 392 -13.24 -2.86 15.08
C LYS A 392 -14.43 -3.73 14.74
N ASN A 393 -15.51 -3.08 14.30
CA ASN A 393 -16.61 -3.77 13.63
C ASN A 393 -17.11 -4.97 14.44
N SER A 394 -17.38 -4.76 15.74
CA SER A 394 -17.64 -5.84 16.70
C SER A 394 -19.05 -5.78 17.27
N MET A 395 -19.79 -6.89 17.17
CA MET A 395 -21.13 -7.03 17.78
C MET A 395 -21.11 -7.09 19.32
N PHE A 396 -19.95 -7.27 19.93
CA PHE A 396 -19.74 -7.36 21.39
C PHE A 396 -18.82 -6.23 21.91
N SER A 397 -18.91 -5.05 21.31
CA SER A 397 -18.04 -3.89 21.62
C SER A 397 -18.07 -3.47 23.09
N ASN A 398 -19.23 -3.59 23.76
CA ASN A 398 -19.36 -3.30 25.19
C ASN A 398 -18.52 -4.26 26.06
N ASP A 399 -18.39 -5.54 25.67
CA ASP A 399 -17.56 -6.50 26.39
C ASP A 399 -16.07 -6.26 26.19
N ILE A 400 -15.67 -5.86 24.99
CA ILE A 400 -14.30 -5.42 24.73
C ILE A 400 -13.97 -4.25 25.67
N ALA A 401 -14.84 -3.23 25.74
CA ALA A 401 -14.65 -2.08 26.64
C ALA A 401 -14.50 -2.50 28.11
N ARG A 402 -15.28 -3.48 28.59
CA ARG A 402 -15.15 -4.04 29.95
C ARG A 402 -13.80 -4.73 30.17
N ALA A 403 -13.28 -5.45 29.18
CA ALA A 403 -12.03 -6.20 29.29
C ALA A 403 -10.78 -5.30 29.31
N LEU A 404 -10.85 -4.08 28.77
CA LEU A 404 -9.70 -3.17 28.65
C LEU A 404 -9.08 -2.73 29.99
N VAL A 405 -9.87 -2.72 31.09
CA VAL A 405 -9.43 -2.24 32.42
C VAL A 405 -8.11 -2.90 32.88
N LYS A 406 -7.83 -4.13 32.45
CA LYS A 406 -6.63 -4.90 32.85
C LYS A 406 -5.71 -5.26 31.69
N ALA A 407 -5.91 -4.69 30.50
CA ALA A 407 -5.23 -5.12 29.28
C ALA A 407 -3.77 -4.61 29.21
N PRO A 408 -2.74 -5.47 29.34
CA PRO A 408 -1.35 -5.03 29.28
C PRO A 408 -0.94 -4.48 27.90
N VAL A 409 -1.64 -4.87 26.83
CA VAL A 409 -1.36 -4.41 25.46
C VAL A 409 -1.48 -2.89 25.31
N LEU A 410 -2.29 -2.25 26.17
CA LEU A 410 -2.51 -0.80 26.13
C LEU A 410 -1.23 0.00 26.37
N LYS A 411 -0.25 -0.54 27.10
CA LYS A 411 0.92 0.22 27.60
C LYS A 411 1.79 0.84 26.49
N THR A 412 1.80 0.25 25.29
CA THR A 412 2.61 0.73 24.16
C THR A 412 1.80 1.50 23.13
N LEU A 413 0.47 1.47 23.24
CA LEU A 413 -0.41 2.07 22.25
C LEU A 413 -0.41 3.58 22.31
N GLU A 414 -0.48 4.18 21.13
CA GLU A 414 -0.80 5.58 20.90
C GLU A 414 -2.25 5.73 20.44
N THR A 415 -2.77 4.76 19.69
CA THR A 415 -4.15 4.75 19.20
C THR A 415 -4.84 3.43 19.54
N LEU A 416 -6.00 3.55 20.17
CA LEU A 416 -6.97 2.46 20.32
C LEU A 416 -8.20 2.79 19.46
N ASP A 417 -8.56 1.89 18.57
CA ASP A 417 -9.68 2.04 17.65
C ASP A 417 -10.73 0.96 17.94
N LEU A 418 -11.90 1.40 18.41
CA LEU A 418 -13.08 0.57 18.69
C LEU A 418 -14.26 1.02 17.82
N SER A 419 -13.97 1.56 16.63
CA SER A 419 -14.98 2.07 15.70
C SER A 419 -15.74 0.94 15.00
N LEU A 420 -16.81 1.34 14.30
CA LEU A 420 -17.62 0.51 13.40
C LEU A 420 -18.45 -0.58 14.11
N GLY A 421 -18.44 -0.60 15.45
CA GLY A 421 -19.08 -1.62 16.27
C GLY A 421 -20.44 -1.22 16.82
N THR A 422 -20.91 -2.01 17.79
CA THR A 422 -22.21 -1.83 18.46
C THR A 422 -22.09 -1.22 19.85
N MET A 423 -21.07 -0.39 20.10
CA MET A 423 -20.87 0.18 21.45
C MET A 423 -22.00 1.13 21.83
N THR A 424 -22.63 0.87 22.98
CA THR A 424 -23.66 1.73 23.57
C THR A 424 -23.11 2.51 24.77
N ASP A 425 -23.97 3.27 25.45
CA ASP A 425 -23.62 3.97 26.68
C ASP A 425 -23.06 3.04 27.77
N GLU A 426 -23.40 1.74 27.77
CA GLU A 426 -22.81 0.76 28.68
C GLU A 426 -21.30 0.56 28.44
N GLY A 427 -20.90 0.52 27.17
CA GLY A 427 -19.49 0.44 26.78
C GLY A 427 -18.76 1.73 27.14
N ALA A 428 -19.37 2.89 26.92
CA ALA A 428 -18.83 4.16 27.37
C ALA A 428 -18.59 4.19 28.89
N GLU A 429 -19.55 3.72 29.69
CA GLU A 429 -19.38 3.60 31.14
C GLU A 429 -18.27 2.61 31.53
N ALA A 430 -18.06 1.54 30.74
CA ALA A 430 -16.93 0.64 30.92
C ALA A 430 -15.58 1.29 30.60
N LEU A 431 -15.49 2.08 29.52
CA LEU A 431 -14.29 2.84 29.19
C LEU A 431 -13.94 3.87 30.26
N VAL A 432 -14.94 4.51 30.88
CA VAL A 432 -14.72 5.40 32.03
C VAL A 432 -14.08 4.67 33.21
N ARG A 433 -14.46 3.41 33.47
CA ARG A 433 -13.78 2.59 34.49
C ARG A 433 -12.34 2.22 34.12
N ALA A 434 -11.99 2.26 32.84
CA ALA A 434 -10.64 2.04 32.33
C ALA A 434 -9.82 3.33 32.16
N LYS A 435 -10.33 4.50 32.60
CA LYS A 435 -9.72 5.82 32.34
C LYS A 435 -8.21 5.88 32.60
N ASP A 436 -7.74 5.37 33.72
CA ASP A 436 -6.31 5.43 34.08
C ASP A 436 -5.43 4.64 33.09
N ALA A 437 -5.96 3.54 32.53
CA ALA A 437 -5.27 2.73 31.53
C ALA A 437 -5.36 3.33 30.11
N LEU A 438 -6.23 4.33 29.88
CA LEU A 438 -6.44 4.98 28.58
C LEU A 438 -5.83 6.39 28.52
N ALA A 439 -5.52 6.99 29.67
CA ALA A 439 -5.10 8.39 29.77
C ALA A 439 -3.83 8.73 28.98
N HIS A 440 -2.95 7.75 28.73
CA HIS A 440 -1.73 7.94 27.96
C HIS A 440 -1.91 7.82 26.44
N LEU A 441 -3.04 7.28 25.97
CA LEU A 441 -3.33 7.19 24.55
C LEU A 441 -3.32 8.59 23.93
N GLN A 442 -2.90 8.71 22.68
CA GLN A 442 -3.06 9.95 21.92
C GLN A 442 -4.46 10.03 21.30
N VAL A 443 -4.99 8.89 20.85
CA VAL A 443 -6.29 8.80 20.17
C VAL A 443 -7.09 7.60 20.68
N LEU A 444 -8.37 7.85 20.98
CA LEU A 444 -9.39 6.82 21.15
C LEU A 444 -10.47 7.04 20.08
N ASP A 445 -10.60 6.10 19.14
CA ASP A 445 -11.61 6.17 18.08
C ASP A 445 -12.82 5.30 18.44
N LEU A 446 -14.00 5.94 18.51
CA LEU A 446 -15.31 5.36 18.79
C LEU A 446 -16.31 5.75 17.68
N THR A 447 -15.83 6.09 16.49
CA THR A 447 -16.70 6.45 15.35
C THR A 447 -17.61 5.30 14.96
N ARG A 448 -18.81 5.61 14.44
CA ARG A 448 -19.78 4.61 13.98
C ARG A 448 -20.07 3.52 15.01
N ASN A 449 -20.52 3.98 16.18
CA ASN A 449 -21.08 3.18 17.26
C ASN A 449 -22.47 3.76 17.62
N PHE A 450 -23.07 3.33 18.72
CA PHE A 450 -24.42 3.69 19.17
C PHE A 450 -24.39 4.49 20.48
N LEU A 451 -23.41 5.39 20.62
CA LEU A 451 -23.30 6.24 21.81
C LEU A 451 -24.33 7.36 21.77
N SER A 452 -25.09 7.50 22.86
CA SER A 452 -25.96 8.65 23.03
C SER A 452 -25.14 9.92 23.32
N LYS A 453 -25.80 11.08 23.33
CA LYS A 453 -25.18 12.34 23.78
C LYS A 453 -24.58 12.22 25.20
N LYS A 454 -25.17 11.38 26.07
CA LYS A 454 -24.65 11.10 27.42
C LYS A 454 -23.34 10.29 27.32
N GLY A 455 -23.33 9.19 26.56
CA GLY A 455 -22.13 8.38 26.32
C GLY A 455 -20.97 9.19 25.75
N ILE A 456 -21.23 9.97 24.68
CA ILE A 456 -20.23 10.85 24.07
C ILE A 456 -19.63 11.83 25.08
N LYS A 457 -20.48 12.44 25.93
CA LYS A 457 -20.01 13.34 26.98
C LYS A 457 -19.15 12.62 28.03
N ALA A 458 -19.50 11.39 28.38
CA ALA A 458 -18.79 10.61 29.39
C ALA A 458 -17.36 10.23 28.96
N VAL A 459 -17.15 9.93 27.68
CA VAL A 459 -15.85 9.46 27.16
C VAL A 459 -14.91 10.59 26.73
N LYS A 460 -15.40 11.82 26.56
CA LYS A 460 -14.65 12.93 25.95
C LYS A 460 -13.25 13.18 26.52
N ASP A 461 -13.09 12.99 27.83
CA ASP A 461 -11.86 13.32 28.56
C ASP A 461 -11.06 12.06 29.00
N LEU A 462 -11.26 10.93 28.32
CA LEU A 462 -10.49 9.70 28.59
C LEU A 462 -9.05 9.77 28.08
N CYS A 463 -8.80 10.51 27.00
CA CYS A 463 -7.48 10.78 26.44
C CYS A 463 -7.51 12.12 25.67
N PRO A 464 -6.37 12.65 25.17
CA PRO A 464 -6.30 13.96 24.51
C PRO A 464 -7.21 14.11 23.29
N LYS A 465 -7.48 13.02 22.57
CA LYS A 465 -8.37 13.03 21.39
C LYS A 465 -9.28 11.81 21.39
N VAL A 466 -10.56 12.05 21.65
CA VAL A 466 -11.62 11.04 21.49
C VAL A 466 -12.46 11.39 20.27
N ILE A 467 -12.64 10.44 19.36
CA ILE A 467 -13.38 10.63 18.12
C ILE A 467 -14.69 9.84 18.22
N THR A 468 -15.84 10.52 18.12
CA THR A 468 -17.18 9.92 18.28
C THR A 468 -18.10 10.28 17.11
N GLY A 469 -17.54 10.53 15.93
CA GLY A 469 -18.30 10.93 14.75
C GLY A 469 -19.16 9.81 14.18
N GLY A 470 -20.26 10.19 13.51
CA GLY A 470 -21.11 9.26 12.76
C GLY A 470 -21.73 8.15 13.59
N GLN A 471 -22.27 8.46 14.78
CA GLN A 471 -23.00 7.45 15.55
C GLN A 471 -24.28 7.02 14.82
N GLU A 472 -24.61 5.74 14.95
CA GLU A 472 -25.78 5.09 14.36
C GLU A 472 -26.95 5.08 15.36
N GLU A 473 -28.16 4.86 14.85
CA GLU A 473 -29.37 4.65 15.64
C GLU A 473 -29.77 3.17 15.56
N ALA A 474 -30.21 2.60 16.67
CA ALA A 474 -30.63 1.21 16.71
C ALA A 474 -32.00 1.05 16.02
N ASP A 475 -32.20 -0.09 15.37
CA ASP A 475 -33.49 -0.41 14.78
C ASP A 475 -34.41 -0.99 15.85
N GLU A 476 -35.62 -0.46 15.95
CA GLU A 476 -36.66 -0.92 16.87
C GLU A 476 -37.73 -1.71 16.09
N ASP A 477 -37.94 -2.97 16.44
CA ASP A 477 -39.06 -3.78 15.95
C ASP A 477 -39.85 -4.35 17.14
N GLY A 478 -40.94 -3.65 17.50
CA GLY A 478 -41.74 -3.97 18.68
C GLY A 478 -40.97 -3.71 19.98
N ASP A 479 -40.77 -4.77 20.78
CA ASP A 479 -40.01 -4.72 22.03
C ASP A 479 -38.52 -5.07 21.84
N ASP A 480 -38.11 -5.42 20.62
CA ASP A 480 -36.74 -5.81 20.30
C ASP A 480 -35.93 -4.61 19.74
N THR A 481 -34.66 -4.52 20.15
CA THR A 481 -33.72 -3.51 19.67
C THR A 481 -32.55 -4.19 18.97
N TYR A 482 -32.32 -3.83 17.71
CA TYR A 482 -31.29 -4.40 16.86
C TYR A 482 -30.14 -3.42 16.64
N TYR A 483 -28.93 -3.94 16.72
CA TYR A 483 -27.68 -3.22 16.48
C TYR A 483 -26.94 -3.90 15.35
N TYR A 484 -26.30 -3.11 14.50
CA TYR A 484 -25.55 -3.60 13.35
C TYR A 484 -24.14 -3.02 13.34
N VAL A 485 -23.19 -3.85 12.90
CA VAL A 485 -21.84 -3.39 12.58
C VAL A 485 -21.82 -2.69 11.21
N SER A 486 -20.79 -1.89 10.95
CA SER A 486 -20.72 -1.09 9.71
C SER A 486 -20.35 -1.89 8.46
N ILE A 487 -19.72 -3.07 8.62
CA ILE A 487 -19.30 -3.97 7.55
C ILE A 487 -19.82 -5.36 7.92
N ALA A 488 -20.69 -5.96 7.09
CA ALA A 488 -21.31 -7.24 7.38
C ALA A 488 -21.45 -8.10 6.11
N GLU A 489 -22.25 -7.65 5.13
CA GLU A 489 -22.48 -8.35 3.86
C GLU A 489 -21.39 -8.18 2.81
#